data_AF-A0A1V4WW04-F1
#
_entry.id   AF-A0A1V4WW04-F1
#
_cell.length_a   1.000
_cell.length_b   1.000
_cell.length_c   1.000
_cell.angle_alpha   90.00
_cell.angle_beta   90.00
_cell.angle_gamma   90.00
#
_symmetry.space_group_name_H-M   'P 1'
#
loop_
_entity.id
_entity.type
_entity.pdbx_description
1 polymer ?
#
loop_
_entity_poly.entity_id
_entity_poly.type
_entity_poly.pdbx_seq_one_letter_code
_entity_poly.pdbx_strand_id
1 'polypeptide(L)' 'MSARYNLSAMTEQPILESFIIRVYRIDTKDPGRVTGILEPVDGSGEPEPFVGLDELGLALSQRAGKGGRKRRRAASGTS' A
#
# COMPACT_ATOMS: atom_id res chain seq x y z
N MET A 1 17.50 26.52 28.70
CA MET A 1 16.50 26.61 27.63
C MET A 1 16.33 25.22 27.02
N SER A 2 15.34 24.46 27.46
CA SER A 2 15.08 23.12 26.91
C SER A 2 13.93 23.21 25.91
N ALA A 3 14.25 23.00 24.63
CA ALA A 3 13.25 22.92 23.58
C ALA A 3 12.37 21.68 23.82
N ARG A 4 11.11 21.91 24.21
CA ARG A 4 10.08 20.89 24.21
C ARG A 4 9.70 20.65 22.76
N TYR A 5 10.22 19.58 22.16
CA TYR A 5 9.68 19.08 20.91
C TYR A 5 8.26 18.60 21.19
N ASN A 6 7.28 19.27 20.59
CA ASN A 6 5.88 18.85 20.59
C ASN A 6 5.78 17.51 19.86
N LEU A 7 5.81 16.41 20.61
CA LEU A 7 5.57 15.03 20.16
C LEU A 7 4.05 14.78 19.97
N SER A 8 3.29 15.81 19.61
CA SER A 8 1.83 15.80 19.58
C SER A 8 1.32 16.29 18.23
N ALA A 9 1.82 15.68 17.15
CA ALA A 9 1.22 15.80 15.82
C ALA A 9 1.68 14.68 14.86
N MET A 10 2.03 13.49 15.36
CA MET A 10 1.90 12.29 14.50
C MET A 10 0.42 11.97 14.44
N THR A 11 -0.30 12.77 13.66
CA THR A 11 -1.66 12.43 13.24
C THR A 11 -1.49 11.10 12.51
N GLU A 12 -1.84 9.99 13.16
CA GLU A 12 -2.01 8.70 12.48
C GLU A 12 -3.07 8.95 11.41
N GLN A 13 -2.61 9.34 10.22
CA GLN A 13 -3.45 9.24 9.04
C GLN A 13 -3.84 7.76 8.99
N PRO A 14 -5.13 7.43 9.01
CA PRO A 14 -5.51 6.05 8.82
C PRO A 14 -4.93 5.67 7.46
N ILE A 15 -3.89 4.82 7.46
CA ILE A 15 -3.31 4.30 6.23
C ILE A 15 -4.34 3.29 5.75
N LEU A 16 -5.36 3.81 5.08
CA LEU A 16 -6.61 3.10 4.80
C LEU A 16 -6.38 1.82 3.99
N GLU A 17 -5.23 1.71 3.31
CA GLU A 17 -4.73 0.50 2.66
C GLU A 17 -3.20 0.44 2.84
N SER A 18 -2.72 -0.47 3.69
CA SER A 18 -1.30 -0.74 3.90
C SER A 18 -0.93 -2.11 3.33
N PHE A 19 0.24 -2.21 2.72
CA PHE A 19 0.76 -3.44 2.14
C PHE A 19 2.18 -3.71 2.62
N ILE A 20 2.51 -4.98 2.83
CA ILE A 20 3.89 -5.45 2.99
C ILE A 20 4.35 -5.99 1.64
N ILE A 21 5.54 -5.58 1.23
CA ILE A 21 6.20 -6.04 0.01
C ILE A 21 7.46 -6.79 0.45
N ARG A 22 7.54 -8.08 0.15
CA ARG A 22 8.75 -8.88 0.40
C ARG A 22 9.47 -9.13 -0.90
N VAL A 23 10.68 -8.60 -1.02
CA VAL A 23 11.54 -8.80 -2.19
C VAL A 23 12.47 -9.99 -1.94
N TYR A 24 12.47 -10.97 -2.85
CA TYR A 24 13.31 -12.16 -2.73
C TYR A 24 14.52 -12.14 -3.66
N ARG A 25 14.35 -11.62 -4.87
CA ARG A 25 15.43 -11.58 -5.88
C ARG A 25 15.36 -10.27 -6.64
N ILE A 26 16.54 -9.73 -6.90
CA ILE A 26 16.75 -8.59 -7.77
C ILE A 26 17.79 -9.05 -8.80
N ASP A 27 17.46 -8.95 -10.08
CA ASP A 27 18.44 -9.15 -11.14
C ASP A 27 19.32 -7.88 -11.24
N THR A 28 20.62 -8.01 -11.02
CA THR A 28 21.54 -6.88 -11.06
C THR A 28 21.87 -6.44 -12.49
N LYS A 29 21.58 -7.26 -13.49
CA LYS A 29 21.74 -6.93 -14.91
C LYS A 29 20.48 -6.30 -15.51
N ASP A 30 19.33 -6.55 -14.88
CA ASP A 30 18.04 -5.95 -15.21
C ASP A 30 17.30 -5.56 -13.92
N PRO A 31 17.55 -4.34 -13.38
CA PRO A 31 16.95 -3.89 -12.14
C PRO A 31 15.42 -3.82 -12.15
N GLY A 32 14.79 -3.81 -13.35
CA GLY A 32 13.34 -3.89 -13.48
C GLY A 32 12.78 -5.27 -13.12
N ARG A 33 13.64 -6.30 -13.12
CA ARG A 33 13.28 -7.69 -12.82
C ARG A 33 13.47 -8.00 -11.35
N VAL A 34 12.46 -7.61 -10.57
CA VAL A 34 12.35 -7.89 -9.14
C VAL A 34 11.27 -8.94 -8.90
N THR A 35 11.56 -9.98 -8.12
CA THR A 35 10.53 -10.97 -7.76
C THR A 35 10.26 -10.93 -6.26
N GLY A 36 9.00 -10.99 -5.88
CA GLY A 36 8.59 -10.91 -4.49
C GLY A 36 7.15 -11.35 -4.24
N ILE A 37 6.66 -11.05 -3.04
CA ILE A 37 5.25 -11.18 -2.69
C ILE A 37 4.70 -9.86 -2.13
N LEU A 38 3.43 -9.61 -2.40
CA LEU A 38 2.62 -8.51 -1.92
C LEU A 38 1.54 -9.07 -0.99
N GLU A 39 1.50 -8.61 0.26
CA GLU A 39 0.49 -9.03 1.25
C GLU A 39 -0.17 -7.79 1.89
N PRO A 40 -1.50 -7.80 2.13
CA PRO A 40 -2.16 -6.71 2.82
C PRO A 40 -1.88 -6.79 4.34
N VAL A 41 -1.64 -5.64 4.97
CA VAL A 41 -1.27 -5.58 6.40
C VAL A 41 -2.42 -5.99 7.32
N ASP A 42 -3.66 -5.77 6.90
CA ASP A 42 -4.87 -6.09 7.65
C ASP A 42 -5.24 -7.58 7.59
N GLY A 43 -4.45 -8.40 6.89
CA GLY A 43 -4.71 -9.83 6.72
C GLY A 43 -5.93 -10.14 5.85
N SER A 44 -6.50 -9.17 5.12
CA SER A 44 -7.75 -9.35 4.38
C SER A 44 -7.61 -10.15 3.08
N GLY A 45 -6.43 -10.70 2.78
CA GLY A 45 -6.18 -11.39 1.51
C GLY A 45 -4.88 -12.18 1.50
N GLU A 46 -4.81 -13.13 0.58
CA GLU A 46 -3.65 -13.98 0.40
C GLU A 46 -2.44 -13.21 -0.14
N PRO A 47 -1.21 -13.60 0.24
CA PRO A 47 0.01 -13.12 -0.41
C PRO A 47 -0.01 -13.42 -1.91
N GLU A 48 0.28 -12.40 -2.71
CA GLU A 48 0.29 -12.49 -4.18
C GLU A 48 1.73 -12.33 -4.69
N PRO A 49 2.25 -13.26 -5.52
CA PRO A 49 3.57 -13.10 -6.12
C PRO A 49 3.55 -11.98 -7.17
N PHE A 50 4.68 -11.31 -7.36
CA PHE A 50 4.89 -10.37 -8.48
C PHE A 50 6.25 -10.59 -9.13
N VAL A 51 6.33 -10.30 -10.43
CA VAL A 51 7.53 -10.30 -11.25
C VAL A 51 7.66 -8.95 -11.99
N GLY A 52 8.47 -8.08 -11.41
CA GLY A 52 8.79 -6.77 -11.94
C GLY A 52 8.02 -5.64 -11.28
N LEU A 53 8.52 -4.43 -11.45
CA LEU A 53 7.96 -3.24 -10.80
C LEU A 53 6.62 -2.82 -11.41
N ASP A 54 6.42 -3.05 -12.71
CA ASP A 54 5.16 -2.71 -13.39
C ASP A 54 3.99 -3.55 -12.88
N GLU A 55 4.21 -4.86 -12.70
CA GLU A 55 3.22 -5.77 -12.13
C GLU A 55 2.87 -5.38 -10.69
N LEU A 56 3.89 -5.08 -9.88
CA LEU A 56 3.71 -4.59 -8.52
C LEU A 56 2.89 -3.27 -8.49
N GLY A 57 3.22 -2.31 -9.36
CA GLY A 57 2.50 -1.05 -9.47
C GLY A 57 1.04 -1.22 -9.87
N LEU A 58 0.76 -2.15 -10.80
CA LEU A 58 -0.59 -2.50 -11.21
C LEU A 58 -1.39 -3.12 -10.05
N ALA A 59 -0.79 -4.09 -9.33
CA ALA A 59 -1.43 -4.76 -8.20
C ALA A 59 -1.79 -3.78 -7.07
N LEU A 60 -0.86 -2.88 -6.72
CA LEU A 60 -1.09 -1.80 -5.75
C LEU A 60 -2.21 -0.86 -6.19
N SER A 61 -2.21 -0.44 -7.45
CA SER A 61 -3.23 0.47 -8.00
C SER A 61 -4.64 -0.16 -8.00
N GLN A 62 -4.73 -1.45 -8.32
CA GLN A 62 -6.00 -2.18 -8.29
C GLN A 62 -6.55 -2.32 -6.88
N ARG A 63 -5.69 -2.59 -5.89
CA ARG A 63 -6.10 -2.73 -4.49
C ARG A 63 -6.46 -1.38 -3.88
N ALA A 64 -5.68 -0.33 -4.17
CA ALA A 64 -5.96 1.03 -3.71
C ALA A 64 -7.24 1.62 -4.33
N GLY A 65 -7.54 1.27 -5.58
CA GLY A 65 -8.75 1.74 -6.27
C GLY A 65 -10.06 1.12 -5.74
N LYS A 66 -9.99 -0.03 -5.06
CA LYS A 66 -11.18 -0.76 -4.57
C LYS A 66 -11.76 -0.15 -3.29
N GLY A 67 -10.96 0.37 -2.36
CA GLY A 67 -11.46 1.04 -1.15
C GLY A 67 -12.05 2.43 -1.42
N GLY A 68 -11.43 3.20 -2.32
CA GLY A 68 -11.88 4.56 -2.66
C GLY A 68 -13.27 4.62 -3.33
N ARG A 69 -13.61 3.64 -4.19
CA ARG A 69 -14.91 3.59 -4.88
C ARG A 69 -16.08 3.31 -3.96
N LYS A 70 -15.87 2.52 -2.89
CA LYS A 70 -16.93 2.18 -1.93
C LYS A 70 -17.34 3.39 -1.09
N ARG A 71 -16.40 4.27 -0.73
CA ARG A 71 -16.67 5.51 0.01
C ARG A 71 -17.41 6.58 -0.81
N ARG A 72 -17.13 6.71 -2.11
CA ARG A 72 -17.83 7.72 -2.96
C ARG A 72 -19.33 7.44 -3.13
N ARG A 73 -19.76 6.19 -3.06
CA ARG A 73 -21.20 5.83 -3.12
C ARG A 73 -21.95 6.06 -1.81
N ALA A 74 -21.27 6.01 -0.67
CA ALA A 74 -21.88 6.33 0.63
C ALA A 74 -22.10 7.83 0.84
N ALA A 75 -21.30 8.68 0.17
CA ALA A 75 -21.42 10.14 0.26
C ALA A 75 -22.45 10.77 -0.71
N SER A 76 -23.03 9.98 -1.62
CA SER A 76 -23.99 10.46 -2.64
C SER A 76 -25.41 9.93 -2.41
N GLY A 77 -25.72 9.48 -1.19
CA GLY A 77 -26.99 8.80 -0.85
C GLY A 77 -27.76 9.49 0.26
N THR A 78 -27.84 10.82 0.27
CA THR A 78 -28.84 11.59 1.03
C THR A 78 -29.13 12.88 0.27
N SER A 79 -30.17 12.85 -0.56
CA SER A 79 -30.91 14.01 -1.03
C SER A 79 -32.33 13.56 -1.32
#